data_AF-A0A936LZB9-F1
#
_entry.id   AF-A0A936LZB9-F1
#
_cell.length_a   1.000
_cell.length_b   1.000
_cell.length_c   1.000
_cell.angle_alpha   90.00
_cell.angle_beta   90.00
_cell.angle_gamma   90.00
#
_symmetry.space_group_name_H-M   'P 1'
#
loop_
_entity.id
_entity.type
_entity.pdbx_description
1 polymer ?
#
loop_
_entity_poly.entity_id
_entity_poly.type
_entity_poly.pdbx_seq_one_letter_code
_entity_poly.pdbx_strand_id
1 'polypeptide(L)'
;MPDRNAGKYFSYREAWARIKKARGSGFYLEAVTLEESIITDRLISFLVFAGEIQSGAQVEKLNFGKLIQLWQKRVPEPIPVPDFPDLRLAIANWRKHRNRVVHGMVKSIPGDGHRDVIDFLKEAQFVAFQGQALARFLSDWVEKAKNRTRKNSL
;
A
#
# COMPACT_ATOMS: atom_id res chain seq x y z
N MET A 1 20.20 10.90 -19.87
CA MET A 1 18.95 10.54 -19.19
C MET A 1 19.28 10.30 -17.72
N PRO A 2 18.52 10.82 -16.74
CA PRO A 2 18.79 10.51 -15.34
C PRO A 2 18.70 9.00 -15.17
N ASP A 3 19.65 8.42 -14.45
CA ASP A 3 19.70 7.00 -14.13
C ASP A 3 18.32 6.54 -13.63
N ARG A 4 17.79 5.43 -14.18
CA ARG A 4 16.40 4.97 -13.96
C ARG A 4 16.03 4.90 -12.47
N ASN A 5 17.03 4.68 -11.61
CA ASN A 5 16.90 4.65 -10.16
C ASN A 5 16.69 6.03 -9.52
N ALA A 6 17.28 7.09 -10.07
CA ALA A 6 17.12 8.46 -9.56
C ALA A 6 15.68 8.96 -9.74
N GLY A 7 15.06 8.67 -10.89
CA GLY A 7 13.65 9.02 -11.14
C GLY A 7 12.70 8.41 -10.10
N LYS A 8 12.89 7.12 -9.79
CA LYS A 8 12.07 6.42 -8.78
C LYS A 8 12.26 7.01 -7.37
N TYR A 9 13.48 7.39 -7.01
CA TYR A 9 13.74 8.07 -5.75
C TYR A 9 12.94 9.38 -5.61
N PHE A 10 12.95 10.23 -6.64
CA PHE A 10 12.20 11.50 -6.61
C PHE A 10 10.69 11.28 -6.51
N SER A 11 10.13 10.31 -7.24
CA SER A 11 8.70 9.98 -7.14
C SER A 11 8.31 9.55 -5.72
N TYR A 12 9.12 8.72 -5.07
CA TYR A 12 8.90 8.31 -3.68
C TYR A 12 9.00 9.49 -2.71
N ARG A 13 10.01 10.35 -2.88
CA ARG A 13 10.19 11.54 -2.05
C ARG A 13 8.99 12.48 -2.14
N GLU A 14 8.52 12.73 -3.36
CA GLU A 14 7.33 13.56 -3.61
C GLU A 14 6.06 12.92 -3.02
N ALA A 15 5.85 11.62 -3.22
CA ALA A 15 4.70 10.91 -2.67
C ALA A 15 4.65 11.02 -1.13
N TRP A 16 5.78 10.82 -0.45
CA TRP A 16 5.86 10.98 1.00
C TRP A 16 5.64 12.43 1.47
N ALA A 17 6.13 13.41 0.72
CA ALA A 17 5.91 14.82 1.02
C ALA A 17 4.42 15.17 0.91
N ARG A 18 3.74 14.70 -0.15
CA ARG A 18 2.29 14.89 -0.34
C ARG A 18 1.47 14.18 0.72
N ILE A 19 1.79 12.92 1.08
CA ILE A 19 1.13 12.21 2.18
C ILE A 19 1.20 13.02 3.47
N LYS A 20 2.38 13.56 3.82
CA LYS A 20 2.55 14.40 5.01
C LYS A 20 1.69 15.65 4.96
N LYS A 21 1.69 16.38 3.83
CA LYS A 21 0.89 17.58 3.63
C LYS A 21 -0.62 17.28 3.71
N ALA A 22 -1.06 16.26 2.97
CA ALA A 22 -2.44 15.82 2.90
C ALA A 22 -2.98 15.46 4.30
N ARG A 23 -2.24 14.68 5.08
CA ARG A 23 -2.61 14.35 6.48
C ARG A 23 -2.68 15.59 7.37
N GLY A 24 -1.75 16.53 7.22
CA GLY A 24 -1.71 17.77 8.00
C GLY A 24 -2.81 18.76 7.63
N SER A 25 -3.35 18.69 6.40
CA SER A 25 -4.38 19.59 5.89
C SER A 25 -5.78 18.96 5.82
N GLY A 26 -5.96 17.73 6.32
CA GLY A 26 -7.27 17.04 6.30
C GLY A 26 -7.64 16.39 4.96
N PHE A 27 -6.74 16.37 3.97
CA PHE A 27 -6.95 15.72 2.66
C PHE A 27 -6.65 14.21 2.72
N TYR A 28 -7.34 13.49 3.60
CA TYR A 28 -7.01 12.09 3.89
C TYR A 28 -7.15 11.16 2.67
N LEU A 29 -8.05 11.45 1.73
CA LEU A 29 -8.19 10.65 0.50
C LEU A 29 -6.94 10.70 -0.37
N GLU A 30 -6.29 11.87 -0.52
CA GLU A 30 -5.03 11.98 -1.26
C GLU A 30 -3.95 11.11 -0.60
N ALA A 31 -3.82 11.19 0.73
CA ALA A 31 -2.87 10.36 1.47
C ALA A 31 -3.11 8.87 1.23
N VAL A 32 -4.35 8.41 1.35
CA VAL A 32 -4.74 7.00 1.14
C VAL A 32 -4.41 6.52 -0.27
N THR A 33 -4.67 7.34 -1.31
CA THR A 33 -4.34 6.96 -2.70
C THR A 33 -2.84 6.84 -2.94
N LEU A 34 -2.03 7.74 -2.36
CA LEU A 34 -0.57 7.68 -2.49
C LEU A 34 0.02 6.51 -1.71
N GLU A 35 -0.52 6.20 -0.52
CA GLU A 35 -0.14 5.04 0.28
C GLU A 35 -0.42 3.73 -0.46
N GLU A 36 -1.57 3.60 -1.11
CA GLU A 36 -1.89 2.48 -1.98
C GLU A 36 -0.87 2.35 -3.12
N SER A 37 -0.54 3.46 -3.79
CA SER A 37 0.44 3.47 -4.87
C SER A 37 1.80 2.95 -4.39
N ILE A 38 2.24 3.39 -3.21
CA ILE A 38 3.50 2.95 -2.61
C ILE A 38 3.45 1.45 -2.27
N ILE A 39 2.39 1.00 -1.59
CA ILE A 39 2.25 -0.41 -1.19
C ILE A 39 2.23 -1.30 -2.43
N THR A 40 1.46 -0.89 -3.45
CA THR A 40 1.35 -1.60 -4.73
C THR A 40 2.70 -1.72 -5.43
N ASP A 41 3.45 -0.62 -5.57
CA ASP A 41 4.79 -0.67 -6.18
C ASP A 41 5.75 -1.58 -5.39
N ARG A 42 5.71 -1.54 -4.05
CA ARG A 42 6.56 -2.40 -3.21
C ARG A 42 6.21 -3.89 -3.38
N LEU A 43 4.92 -4.24 -3.43
CA LEU A 43 4.49 -5.60 -3.70
C LEU A 43 4.93 -6.06 -5.09
N ILE A 44 4.77 -5.23 -6.12
CA ILE A 44 5.21 -5.54 -7.48
C ILE A 44 6.72 -5.78 -7.50
N SER A 45 7.51 -4.87 -6.92
CA SER A 45 8.97 -5.01 -6.83
C SER A 45 9.40 -6.32 -6.17
N PHE A 46 8.72 -6.73 -5.10
CA PHE A 46 9.00 -8.00 -4.44
C PHE A 46 8.59 -9.20 -5.30
N LEU A 47 7.38 -9.19 -5.86
CA LEU A 47 6.83 -10.31 -6.63
C LEU A 47 7.57 -10.52 -7.95
N VAL A 48 8.01 -9.45 -8.62
CA VAL A 48 8.91 -9.53 -9.79
C VAL A 48 10.25 -10.13 -9.38
N PHE A 49 10.84 -9.68 -8.26
CA PHE A 49 12.09 -10.25 -7.76
C PHE A 49 11.94 -11.73 -7.38
N ALA A 50 10.79 -12.13 -6.86
CA ALA A 50 10.50 -13.50 -6.46
C ALA A 50 10.12 -14.43 -7.64
N GLY A 51 10.00 -13.91 -8.87
CA GLY A 51 9.60 -14.66 -10.06
C GLY A 51 8.10 -14.91 -10.20
N GLU A 52 7.27 -14.29 -9.37
CA GLU A 52 5.80 -14.46 -9.38
C GLU A 52 5.12 -13.58 -10.45
N ILE A 53 5.79 -12.51 -10.89
CA ILE A 53 5.32 -11.60 -11.93
C ILE A 53 6.43 -11.42 -12.96
N GLN A 54 6.10 -11.49 -14.24
CA GLN A 54 7.04 -11.26 -15.32
C GLN A 54 7.57 -9.82 -15.30
N SER A 55 8.88 -9.67 -15.52
CA SER A 55 9.48 -8.36 -15.77
C SER A 55 8.87 -7.73 -17.03
N GLY A 56 8.41 -6.48 -16.94
CA GLY A 56 7.74 -5.79 -18.05
C GLY A 56 6.22 -6.00 -18.12
N ALA A 57 5.61 -6.67 -17.14
CA ALA A 57 4.14 -6.69 -17.02
C ALA A 57 3.57 -5.26 -16.94
N GLN A 58 2.41 -5.04 -17.57
CA GLN A 58 1.71 -3.75 -17.52
C GLN A 58 1.18 -3.51 -16.11
N VAL A 59 1.82 -2.57 -15.39
CA VAL A 59 1.57 -2.30 -13.97
C VAL A 59 0.13 -1.87 -13.73
N GLU A 60 -0.48 -1.17 -14.67
CA GLU A 60 -1.85 -0.64 -14.61
C GLU A 60 -2.90 -1.76 -14.60
N LYS A 61 -2.54 -2.96 -15.08
CA LYS A 61 -3.43 -4.14 -15.07
C LYS A 61 -3.30 -4.96 -13.78
N LEU A 62 -2.35 -4.63 -12.91
CA LEU A 62 -2.11 -5.37 -11.68
C LEU A 62 -3.10 -4.92 -10.60
N ASN A 63 -4.06 -5.79 -10.29
CA ASN A 63 -5.04 -5.55 -9.25
C ASN A 63 -4.41 -5.64 -7.85
N PHE A 64 -4.58 -4.61 -7.02
CA PHE A 64 -4.04 -4.55 -5.67
C PHE A 64 -4.42 -5.76 -4.79
N GLY A 65 -5.66 -6.23 -4.87
CA GLY A 65 -6.11 -7.44 -4.17
C GLY A 65 -5.39 -8.70 -4.63
N LYS A 66 -5.12 -8.83 -5.94
CA LYS A 66 -4.40 -9.98 -6.50
C LYS A 66 -2.94 -9.98 -6.07
N LEU A 67 -2.31 -8.81 -6.02
CA LEU A 67 -0.93 -8.65 -5.53
C LEU A 67 -0.80 -9.10 -4.07
N ILE A 68 -1.74 -8.71 -3.21
CA ILE A 68 -1.77 -9.16 -1.80
C ILE A 68 -1.92 -10.68 -1.71
N GLN A 69 -2.82 -11.28 -2.50
CA GLN A 69 -3.01 -12.74 -2.52
C GLN A 69 -1.74 -13.48 -2.97
N LEU A 70 -1.09 -13.01 -4.04
CA LEU A 70 0.17 -13.57 -4.52
C LEU A 70 1.27 -13.46 -3.46
N TRP A 71 1.38 -12.30 -2.81
CA TRP A 71 2.34 -12.09 -1.75
C TRP A 71 2.10 -13.01 -0.54
N GLN A 72 0.85 -13.15 -0.09
CA GLN A 72 0.48 -14.06 1.00
C GLN A 72 0.74 -15.53 0.67
N LYS A 73 0.53 -15.95 -0.59
CA LYS A 73 0.88 -17.29 -1.06
C LYS A 73 2.39 -17.50 -1.06
N ARG A 74 3.15 -16.50 -1.52
CA ARG A 74 4.61 -16.59 -1.63
C ARG A 74 5.31 -16.54 -0.28
N VAL A 75 4.77 -15.80 0.67
CA VAL A 75 5.29 -15.66 2.03
C VAL A 75 4.20 -16.12 2.99
N PRO A 76 4.12 -17.44 3.29
CA PRO A 76 3.04 -18.02 4.09
C PRO A 76 3.15 -17.69 5.59
N GLU A 77 4.36 -17.41 6.07
CA GLU A 77 4.62 -17.10 7.47
C GLU A 77 4.24 -15.65 7.84
N PRO A 78 3.76 -15.41 9.08
CA PRO A 78 3.49 -14.07 9.58
C PRO A 78 4.72 -13.16 9.53
N ILE A 79 4.49 -11.88 9.25
CA ILE A 79 5.54 -10.86 9.28
C ILE A 79 5.24 -9.91 10.44
N PRO A 80 5.80 -10.15 11.65
CA PRO A 80 5.58 -9.26 12.77
C PRO A 80 6.32 -7.94 12.57
N VAL A 81 5.61 -6.85 12.81
CA VAL A 81 6.14 -5.47 12.83
C VAL A 81 5.52 -4.74 14.02
N PRO A 82 6.02 -3.56 14.44
CA PRO A 82 5.38 -2.80 15.51
C PRO A 82 3.88 -2.62 15.24
N ASP A 83 3.07 -2.84 16.29
CA ASP A 83 1.60 -2.74 16.28
C ASP A 83 0.84 -3.75 15.42
N PHE A 84 1.52 -4.60 14.64
CA PHE A 84 0.89 -5.61 13.78
C PHE A 84 1.55 -6.99 13.92
N PRO A 85 0.84 -8.01 14.44
CA PRO A 85 1.40 -9.36 14.56
C PRO A 85 1.66 -10.00 13.18
N ASP A 86 0.92 -9.58 12.15
CA ASP A 86 1.16 -9.97 10.77
C ASP A 86 0.87 -8.81 9.81
N LEU A 87 1.93 -8.24 9.24
CA LEU A 87 1.87 -7.18 8.24
C LEU A 87 1.02 -7.57 7.02
N ARG A 88 1.00 -8.85 6.62
CA ARG A 88 0.24 -9.31 5.45
C ARG A 88 -1.25 -9.19 5.67
N LEU A 89 -1.71 -9.61 6.86
CA LEU A 89 -3.11 -9.50 7.25
C LEU A 89 -3.49 -8.04 7.50
N ALA A 90 -2.60 -7.25 8.09
CA ALA A 90 -2.82 -5.82 8.30
C ALA A 90 -3.06 -5.08 6.97
N ILE A 91 -2.24 -5.33 5.95
CA ILE A 91 -2.43 -4.74 4.60
C ILE A 91 -3.70 -5.26 3.92
N ALA A 92 -4.01 -6.55 4.04
CA ALA A 92 -5.23 -7.12 3.48
C ALA A 92 -6.50 -6.53 4.11
N ASN A 93 -6.48 -6.24 5.41
CA ASN A 93 -7.56 -5.58 6.12
C ASN A 93 -7.61 -4.08 5.78
N TRP A 94 -6.48 -3.40 5.77
CA TRP A 94 -6.39 -1.99 5.36
C TRP A 94 -6.96 -1.78 3.95
N ARG A 95 -6.72 -2.69 2.99
CA ARG A 95 -7.34 -2.65 1.66
C ARG A 95 -8.88 -2.58 1.73
N LYS A 96 -9.51 -3.31 2.65
CA LYS A 96 -10.98 -3.31 2.79
C LYS A 96 -11.47 -1.94 3.24
N HIS A 97 -10.80 -1.34 4.24
CA HIS A 97 -11.11 0.02 4.69
C HIS A 97 -10.80 1.06 3.63
N ARG A 98 -9.67 0.92 2.92
CA ARG A 98 -9.29 1.75 1.77
C ARG A 98 -10.40 1.78 0.73
N ASN A 99 -10.91 0.62 0.32
CA ASN A 99 -11.99 0.54 -0.66
C ASN A 99 -13.26 1.27 -0.17
N ARG A 100 -13.56 1.19 1.13
CA ARG A 100 -14.69 1.93 1.72
C ARG A 100 -14.47 3.43 1.67
N VAL A 101 -13.29 3.93 2.05
CA VAL A 101 -13.05 5.39 2.06
C VAL A 101 -12.90 5.96 0.65
N VAL A 102 -12.29 5.23 -0.29
CA VAL A 102 -12.11 5.70 -1.68
C VAL A 102 -13.44 5.76 -2.45
N HIS A 103 -14.38 4.86 -2.16
CA HIS A 103 -15.65 4.83 -2.90
C HIS A 103 -16.84 5.37 -2.10
N GLY A 104 -16.79 5.34 -0.77
CA GLY A 104 -17.96 5.45 0.11
C GLY A 104 -18.34 6.86 0.53
N MET A 105 -17.67 7.91 0.04
CA MET A 105 -18.08 9.29 0.36
C MET A 105 -19.48 9.60 -0.18
N VAL A 106 -19.80 9.07 -1.35
CA VAL A 106 -21.08 9.29 -2.04
C VAL A 106 -21.77 7.97 -2.41
N LYS A 107 -21.00 6.93 -2.75
CA LYS A 107 -21.54 5.68 -3.27
C LYS A 107 -22.33 4.92 -2.19
N SER A 108 -23.64 4.80 -2.37
CA SER A 108 -24.53 3.96 -1.57
C SER A 108 -25.48 3.16 -2.49
N ILE A 109 -26.10 2.12 -1.93
CA ILE A 109 -27.21 1.43 -2.58
C ILE A 109 -28.47 2.29 -2.38
N PRO A 110 -29.33 2.50 -3.41
CA PRO A 110 -30.60 3.18 -3.21
C PRO A 110 -31.43 2.50 -2.11
N GLY A 111 -31.82 3.27 -1.09
CA GLY A 111 -32.58 2.75 0.07
C GLY A 111 -31.72 2.38 1.29
N ASP A 112 -30.38 2.32 1.15
CA ASP A 112 -29.49 2.22 2.31
C ASP A 112 -29.37 3.60 2.99
N GLY A 113 -29.32 3.61 4.33
CA GLY A 113 -28.99 4.81 5.08
C GLY A 113 -27.61 5.33 4.67
N HIS A 114 -27.50 6.63 4.36
CA HIS A 114 -26.21 7.24 4.06
C HIS A 114 -25.42 7.40 5.37
N ARG A 115 -24.14 7.03 5.35
CA ARG A 115 -23.29 7.24 6.52
C ARG A 115 -23.12 8.73 6.77
N ASP A 116 -23.11 9.13 8.03
CA ASP A 116 -22.74 10.49 8.42
C ASP A 116 -21.35 10.88 7.90
N VAL A 117 -21.23 12.12 7.40
CA VAL A 117 -20.00 12.63 6.78
C VAL A 117 -18.85 12.74 7.78
N ILE A 118 -19.14 13.04 9.04
CA ILE A 118 -18.11 13.16 10.08
C ILE A 118 -17.52 11.78 10.39
N ASP A 119 -18.36 10.75 10.47
CA ASP A 119 -17.89 9.38 10.66
C ASP A 119 -17.10 8.85 9.46
N PHE A 120 -17.49 9.24 8.24
CA PHE A 120 -16.68 8.97 7.05
C PHE A 120 -15.30 9.64 7.13
N LEU A 121 -15.23 10.92 7.51
CA LEU A 121 -13.96 11.65 7.61
C LEU A 121 -13.05 11.09 8.72
N LYS A 122 -13.62 10.63 9.85
CA LYS A 122 -12.88 9.92 10.89
C LYS A 122 -12.30 8.59 10.38
N GLU A 123 -13.07 7.81 9.62
CA GLU A 123 -12.53 6.59 9.00
C GLU A 123 -11.43 6.94 7.99
N ALA A 124 -11.63 7.94 7.13
CA ALA A 124 -10.61 8.39 6.17
C ALA A 124 -9.30 8.79 6.87
N GLN A 125 -9.39 9.54 7.98
CA GLN A 125 -8.24 9.89 8.81
C GLN A 125 -7.54 8.64 9.35
N PHE A 126 -8.29 7.74 9.99
CA PHE A 126 -7.74 6.50 10.53
C PHE A 126 -7.02 5.67 9.46
N VAL A 127 -7.65 5.51 8.30
CA VAL A 127 -7.12 4.73 7.17
C VAL A 127 -5.85 5.36 6.61
N ALA A 128 -5.77 6.69 6.51
CA ALA A 128 -4.55 7.39 6.09
C ALA A 128 -3.40 7.18 7.09
N PHE A 129 -3.66 7.31 8.39
CA PHE A 129 -2.60 7.13 9.39
C PHE A 129 -2.08 5.70 9.42
N GLN A 130 -3.00 4.72 9.36
CA GLN A 130 -2.64 3.30 9.29
C GLN A 130 -1.91 2.97 7.97
N GLY A 131 -2.39 3.50 6.84
CA GLY A 131 -1.82 3.24 5.52
C GLY A 131 -0.39 3.73 5.39
N GLN A 132 -0.07 4.91 5.91
CA GLN A 132 1.31 5.39 5.99
C GLN A 132 2.22 4.45 6.79
N ALA A 133 1.76 3.96 7.96
CA ALA A 133 2.56 3.04 8.78
C ALA A 133 2.82 1.73 8.01
N LEU A 134 1.79 1.13 7.43
CA LEU A 134 1.89 -0.10 6.65
C LEU A 134 2.79 0.05 5.41
N ALA A 135 2.69 1.19 4.71
CA ALA A 135 3.52 1.49 3.55
C ALA A 135 5.02 1.58 3.90
N ARG A 136 5.35 2.11 5.08
CA ARG A 136 6.73 2.12 5.61
C ARG A 136 7.19 0.73 5.97
N PHE A 137 6.42 0.00 6.77
CA PHE A 137 6.77 -1.36 7.18
C PHE A 137 6.96 -2.31 5.99
N LEU A 138 6.10 -2.22 4.97
CA LEU A 138 6.27 -2.99 3.76
C LEU A 138 7.53 -2.60 2.98
N SER A 139 7.80 -1.29 2.85
CA SER A 139 9.01 -0.82 2.16
C SER A 139 10.28 -1.39 2.79
N ASP A 140 10.37 -1.30 4.12
CA ASP A 140 11.51 -1.81 4.90
C ASP A 140 11.62 -3.34 4.80
N TRP A 141 10.47 -4.03 4.89
CA TRP A 141 10.45 -5.48 4.79
C TRP A 141 10.88 -5.97 3.39
N VAL A 142 10.39 -5.35 2.31
CA VAL A 142 10.75 -5.72 0.92
C VAL A 142 12.25 -5.56 0.69
N GLU A 143 12.85 -4.47 1.20
CA GLU A 143 14.29 -4.25 1.10
C GLU A 143 15.07 -5.36 1.83
N LYS A 144 14.70 -5.66 3.07
CA LYS A 144 15.33 -6.73 3.88
C LYS A 144 15.15 -8.11 3.22
N ALA A 145 13.97 -8.41 2.70
CA ALA A 145 13.68 -9.68 2.04
C ALA A 145 14.57 -9.89 0.81
N LYS A 146 14.64 -8.89 -0.09
CA LYS A 146 15.49 -8.93 -1.29
C LYS A 146 16.97 -9.09 -0.93
N ASN A 147 17.44 -8.40 0.10
CA ASN A 147 18.83 -8.48 0.56
C ASN A 147 19.18 -9.86 1.15
N ARG A 148 18.27 -10.48 1.92
CA ARG A 148 18.46 -11.85 2.44
C ARG A 148 18.54 -12.88 1.32
N THR A 149 17.64 -12.81 0.35
CA THR A 149 17.65 -13.75 -0.79
C THR A 149 18.93 -13.63 -1.60
N ARG A 150 19.42 -12.41 -1.87
CA ARG A 150 20.71 -12.21 -2.58
C ARG A 150 21.90 -12.82 -1.85
N LYS A 151 21.94 -12.71 -0.52
CA LYS A 151 23.02 -13.29 0.30
C LYS A 151 22.99 -14.81 0.33
N ASN A 152 21.81 -15.43 0.22
CA ASN A 152 21.65 -16.88 0.21
C ASN A 152 21.87 -17.50 -1.19
N SER A 153 22.07 -16.68 -2.22
CA SER A 153 22.34 -17.11 -3.61
C SER A 153 23.80 -16.88 -4.03
N LEU A 154 24.64 -16.38 -3.11
CA LEU A 154 26.09 -16.25 -3.22
C LEU A 154 26.74 -17.27 -2.30
#